data_AF-A0A3S3QT40-F1
#
_entry.id   AF-A0A3S3QT40-F1
#
_cell.length_a   1.000
_cell.length_b   1.000
_cell.length_c   1.000
_cell.angle_alpha   90.00
_cell.angle_beta   90.00
_cell.angle_gamma   90.00
#
_symmetry.space_group_name_H-M   'P 1'
#
loop_
_entity.id
_entity.type
_entity.pdbx_description
1 polymer ?
#
loop_
_entity_poly.entity_id
_entity_poly.type
_entity_poly.pdbx_seq_one_letter_code
_entity_poly.pdbx_strand_id
1 'polypeptide(L)'
;MSSADEALFLVKGLNAHDIFPDWIALNNGTTHGIEASGQGIQVELTAEIHEALKDYGVSGAQHGTSGNSSDRLRAITAQTRTTKANVATALQMISWGVAVNDYGNAILDGDGEFVKVPGQGMTEELWQEMKDYAKAQGWAKGNYKKLNAVFENKLMGQPREIRERMARRLIILSTPCLPRFSMRAEQHAML
;
A
#
# COMPACT_ATOMS: atom_id res chain seq x y z
N MET A 1 13.05 -14.43 -6.39
CA MET A 1 13.00 -13.01 -6.75
C MET A 1 13.15 -12.91 -8.25
N SER A 2 12.64 -11.85 -8.86
CA SER A 2 12.79 -11.62 -10.30
C SER A 2 14.26 -11.38 -10.67
N SER A 3 14.61 -11.68 -11.92
CA SER A 3 15.90 -11.38 -12.53
C SER A 3 15.76 -10.50 -13.78
N ALA A 4 16.87 -9.91 -14.23
CA ALA A 4 16.91 -9.13 -15.46
C ALA A 4 16.56 -9.99 -16.70
N ASP A 5 17.05 -11.23 -16.75
CA ASP A 5 16.81 -12.15 -17.87
C ASP A 5 15.33 -12.53 -17.99
N GLU A 6 14.66 -12.85 -16.89
CA GLU A 6 13.23 -13.16 -16.88
C GLU A 6 12.38 -11.95 -17.31
N ALA A 7 12.71 -10.76 -16.80
CA ALA A 7 12.02 -9.53 -17.14
C ALA A 7 12.19 -9.20 -18.63
N LEU A 8 13.41 -9.35 -19.15
CA LEU A 8 13.74 -9.12 -20.55
C LEU A 8 13.04 -10.14 -21.46
N PHE A 9 13.02 -11.41 -21.07
CA PHE A 9 12.31 -12.46 -21.79
C PHE A 9 10.82 -12.14 -21.90
N LEU A 10 10.19 -11.73 -20.81
CA LEU A 10 8.76 -11.38 -20.78
C LEU A 10 8.46 -10.19 -21.70
N VAL A 11 9.21 -9.09 -21.57
CA VAL A 11 8.97 -7.87 -22.37
C VAL A 11 9.25 -8.12 -23.86
N LYS A 12 10.31 -8.86 -24.20
CA LYS A 12 10.58 -9.27 -25.59
C LYS A 12 9.45 -10.12 -26.17
N GLY A 13 8.95 -11.08 -25.39
CA GLY A 13 7.83 -11.93 -25.78
C GLY A 13 6.57 -11.11 -26.06
N LEU A 14 6.22 -10.18 -25.17
CA LEU A 14 5.06 -9.30 -25.36
C LEU A 14 5.21 -8.43 -26.62
N ASN A 15 6.36 -7.77 -26.80
CA ASN A 15 6.61 -6.93 -27.99
C ASN A 15 6.57 -7.74 -29.29
N ALA A 16 7.05 -9.00 -29.29
CA ALA A 16 6.98 -9.89 -30.45
C ALA A 16 5.54 -10.27 -30.84
N HIS A 17 4.58 -10.02 -29.95
CA HIS A 17 3.15 -10.21 -30.17
C HIS A 17 2.39 -8.87 -30.22
N ASP A 18 3.08 -7.76 -30.54
CA ASP A 18 2.51 -6.40 -30.64
C ASP A 18 1.85 -5.90 -29.34
N ILE A 19 2.32 -6.37 -28.18
CA ILE A 19 1.89 -5.91 -26.86
C ILE A 19 3.05 -5.16 -26.19
N PHE A 20 2.84 -3.87 -25.91
CA PHE A 20 3.88 -2.98 -25.38
C PHE A 20 3.52 -2.53 -23.96
N PRO A 21 4.06 -3.16 -22.91
CA PRO A 21 3.67 -2.84 -21.54
C PRO A 21 4.27 -1.49 -21.08
N ASP A 22 3.44 -0.62 -20.49
CA ASP A 22 3.93 0.61 -19.83
C ASP A 22 4.64 0.32 -18.50
N TRP A 23 4.19 -0.74 -17.80
CA TRP A 23 4.65 -1.09 -16.45
C TRP A 23 5.01 -2.56 -16.29
N ILE A 24 6.01 -2.82 -15.45
CA ILE A 24 6.35 -4.15 -14.94
C ILE A 24 6.35 -4.18 -13.41
N ALA A 25 5.68 -5.19 -12.84
CA ALA A 25 5.74 -5.47 -11.41
C ALA A 25 6.79 -6.55 -11.15
N LEU A 26 7.72 -6.28 -10.23
CA LEU A 26 8.85 -7.15 -9.92
C LEU A 26 8.72 -7.75 -8.53
N ASN A 27 9.10 -9.02 -8.37
CA ASN A 27 9.31 -9.60 -7.06
C ASN A 27 10.74 -9.27 -6.59
N ASN A 28 10.89 -8.10 -5.96
CA ASN A 28 12.14 -7.56 -5.45
C ASN A 28 12.33 -7.76 -3.94
N GLY A 29 11.70 -8.78 -3.37
CA GLY A 29 11.81 -9.12 -1.94
C GLY A 29 10.73 -8.51 -1.05
N THR A 30 9.84 -7.66 -1.56
CA THR A 30 8.70 -7.17 -0.77
C THR A 30 7.74 -8.27 -0.38
N THR A 31 7.38 -8.33 0.90
CA THR A 31 6.30 -9.18 1.40
C THR A 31 5.06 -8.34 1.71
N HIS A 32 3.88 -8.98 1.67
CA HIS A 32 2.64 -8.35 2.07
C HIS A 32 2.49 -8.36 3.60
N GLY A 33 2.67 -7.21 4.25
CA GLY A 33 2.46 -7.08 5.70
C GLY A 33 3.36 -6.04 6.36
N ILE A 34 3.26 -5.95 7.68
CA ILE A 34 4.13 -5.10 8.51
C ILE A 34 5.53 -5.74 8.52
N GLU A 35 6.52 -5.06 7.97
CA GLU A 35 7.88 -5.56 7.88
C GLU A 35 8.55 -5.58 9.28
N ALA A 36 9.00 -6.75 9.75
CA ALA A 36 9.66 -6.90 11.05
C ALA A 36 11.18 -7.15 10.94
N SER A 37 11.73 -7.41 9.74
CA SER A 37 13.08 -7.97 9.57
C SER A 37 14.06 -7.13 8.72
N GLY A 38 13.66 -5.99 8.18
CA GLY A 38 14.55 -5.09 7.42
C GLY A 38 15.04 -5.62 6.05
N GLN A 39 14.58 -6.81 5.62
CA GLN A 39 14.91 -7.45 4.34
C GLN A 39 14.15 -6.87 3.12
N GLY A 40 13.28 -5.87 3.32
CA GLY A 40 12.25 -5.33 2.43
C GLY A 40 12.59 -5.14 0.94
N ILE A 41 12.49 -3.91 0.44
CA ILE A 41 12.67 -3.65 -0.99
C ILE A 41 14.16 -3.72 -1.38
N GLN A 42 14.51 -4.58 -2.34
CA GLN A 42 15.85 -4.61 -2.96
C GLN A 42 15.95 -3.58 -4.07
N VAL A 43 16.47 -2.41 -3.72
CA VAL A 43 16.55 -1.24 -4.62
C VAL A 43 17.54 -1.49 -5.75
N GLU A 44 18.69 -2.08 -5.44
CA GLU A 44 19.77 -2.34 -6.39
C GLU A 44 19.34 -3.35 -7.46
N LEU A 45 18.73 -4.47 -7.04
CA LEU A 45 18.13 -5.45 -7.95
C LEU A 45 17.06 -4.80 -8.85
N THR A 46 16.24 -3.93 -8.27
CA THR A 46 15.19 -3.23 -9.03
C THR A 46 15.80 -2.26 -10.05
N ALA A 47 16.89 -1.58 -9.70
CA ALA A 47 17.61 -0.70 -10.61
C ALA A 47 18.27 -1.48 -11.76
N GLU A 48 18.90 -2.63 -11.46
CA GLU A 48 19.51 -3.52 -12.46
C GLU A 48 18.50 -3.99 -13.49
N ILE A 49 17.33 -4.46 -13.04
CA ILE A 49 16.26 -4.92 -13.94
C ILE A 49 15.73 -3.76 -14.80
N HIS A 50 15.53 -2.56 -14.23
CA HIS A 50 15.08 -1.42 -15.02
C HIS A 50 16.11 -0.93 -16.04
N GLU A 51 17.40 -1.05 -15.74
CA GLU A 51 18.46 -0.73 -16.69
C GLU A 51 18.46 -1.72 -17.87
N ALA A 52 18.27 -3.02 -17.60
CA ALA A 52 18.13 -4.04 -18.65
C ALA A 52 16.91 -3.80 -19.56
N LEU A 53 15.86 -3.17 -19.04
CA LEU A 53 14.64 -2.86 -19.79
C LEU A 53 14.63 -1.47 -20.44
N LYS A 54 15.72 -0.69 -20.35
CA LYS A 54 15.70 0.73 -20.69
C LYS A 54 15.25 1.05 -22.12
N ASP A 55 15.61 0.20 -23.08
CA ASP A 55 15.34 0.40 -24.51
C ASP A 55 13.88 0.07 -24.87
N TYR A 56 13.16 -0.60 -23.96
CA TYR A 56 11.75 -0.94 -24.12
C TYR A 56 10.81 0.13 -23.54
N GLY A 57 11.34 1.15 -22.86
CA GLY A 57 10.53 2.23 -22.28
C GLY A 57 9.64 1.81 -21.09
N VAL A 58 9.80 0.58 -20.59
CA VAL A 58 8.98 0.04 -19.49
C VAL A 58 9.38 0.67 -18.16
N SER A 59 8.40 1.11 -17.38
CA SER A 59 8.59 1.65 -16.03
C SER A 59 8.24 0.62 -14.95
N GLY A 60 8.75 0.82 -13.73
CA GLY A 60 8.44 -0.07 -12.60
C GLY A 60 7.09 0.21 -11.94
N ALA A 61 6.44 -0.85 -11.48
CA ALA A 61 5.29 -0.82 -10.59
C ALA A 61 5.60 -1.53 -9.26
N GLN A 62 5.72 -0.77 -8.17
CA GLN A 62 6.02 -1.30 -6.85
C GLN A 62 4.76 -1.83 -6.16
N HIS A 63 4.80 -3.12 -5.81
CA HIS A 63 3.80 -3.75 -4.97
C HIS A 63 4.20 -3.72 -3.49
N GLY A 64 3.25 -3.95 -2.57
CA GLY A 64 3.59 -4.16 -1.15
C GLY A 64 4.26 -2.98 -0.44
N THR A 65 3.81 -1.75 -0.71
CA THR A 65 4.39 -0.55 -0.05
C THR A 65 3.90 -0.34 1.39
N SER A 66 2.72 -0.84 1.72
CA SER A 66 2.15 -0.70 3.07
C SER A 66 2.97 -1.49 4.07
N GLY A 67 3.60 -0.77 4.99
CA GLY A 67 4.44 -1.32 6.06
C GLY A 67 5.89 -1.57 5.70
N ASN A 68 6.34 -1.01 4.57
CA ASN A 68 7.74 -0.99 4.17
C ASN A 68 8.49 0.25 4.70
N SER A 69 9.82 0.22 4.66
CA SER A 69 10.65 1.36 5.04
C SER A 69 10.43 2.57 4.11
N SER A 70 10.13 3.73 4.70
CA SER A 70 10.01 5.01 3.99
C SER A 70 11.29 5.37 3.25
N ASP A 71 12.45 5.06 3.82
CA ASP A 71 13.74 5.31 3.16
C ASP A 71 13.93 4.42 1.93
N ARG A 72 13.50 3.15 2.00
CA ARG A 72 13.52 2.25 0.84
C ARG A 72 12.52 2.69 -0.23
N LEU A 73 11.34 3.18 0.15
CA LEU A 73 10.36 3.73 -0.79
C LEU A 73 10.91 4.98 -1.50
N ARG A 74 11.56 5.90 -0.75
CA ARG A 74 12.26 7.05 -1.34
C ARG A 74 13.41 6.59 -2.25
N ALA A 75 14.19 5.61 -1.83
CA ALA A 75 15.27 5.04 -2.64
C ALA A 75 14.76 4.44 -3.95
N ILE A 76 13.63 3.71 -3.94
CA ILE A 76 12.97 3.24 -5.16
C ILE A 76 12.61 4.41 -6.07
N THR A 77 12.04 5.49 -5.55
CA THR A 77 11.70 6.65 -6.39
C THR A 77 12.90 7.38 -6.96
N ALA A 78 14.00 7.41 -6.21
CA ALA A 78 15.18 8.18 -6.55
C ALA A 78 16.16 7.41 -7.45
N GLN A 79 16.25 6.10 -7.29
CA GLN A 79 17.31 5.26 -7.86
C GLN A 79 16.81 4.31 -8.95
N THR A 80 15.50 4.25 -9.21
CA THR A 80 14.91 3.32 -10.18
C THR A 80 13.92 4.04 -11.10
N ARG A 81 13.46 3.35 -12.15
CA ARG A 81 12.40 3.85 -13.06
C ARG A 81 10.99 3.51 -12.58
N THR A 82 10.78 3.32 -11.27
CA THR A 82 9.46 3.01 -10.72
C THR A 82 8.59 4.27 -10.66
N THR A 83 7.44 4.24 -11.33
CA THR A 83 6.51 5.38 -11.43
C THR A 83 5.13 5.09 -10.87
N LYS A 84 4.83 3.82 -10.58
CA LYS A 84 3.58 3.36 -9.96
C LYS A 84 3.87 2.64 -8.65
N ALA A 85 3.05 2.89 -7.63
CA ALA A 85 3.10 2.19 -6.35
C ALA A 85 1.67 1.86 -5.89
N ASN A 86 1.47 0.64 -5.41
CA ASN A 86 0.21 0.22 -4.83
C ASN A 86 0.26 0.38 -3.31
N VAL A 87 -0.67 1.18 -2.76
CA VAL A 87 -0.87 1.37 -1.32
C VAL A 87 -2.33 1.05 -1.01
N ALA A 88 -2.61 0.14 -0.06
CA ALA A 88 -3.98 -0.23 0.28
C ALA A 88 -4.19 -0.29 1.79
N THR A 89 -3.60 -1.26 2.49
CA THR A 89 -3.83 -1.50 3.93
C THR A 89 -3.54 -0.26 4.79
N ALA A 90 -2.47 0.48 4.49
CA ALA A 90 -2.15 1.70 5.23
C ALA A 90 -3.22 2.78 5.04
N LEU A 91 -3.69 2.99 3.80
CA LEU A 91 -4.74 3.97 3.51
C LEU A 91 -6.06 3.61 4.20
N GLN A 92 -6.41 2.32 4.23
CA GLN A 92 -7.59 1.83 4.95
C GLN A 92 -7.51 2.20 6.44
N MET A 93 -6.42 1.84 7.12
CA MET A 93 -6.19 2.16 8.54
C MET A 93 -6.22 3.67 8.81
N ILE A 94 -5.58 4.46 7.94
CA ILE A 94 -5.57 5.93 8.05
C ILE A 94 -6.99 6.48 7.92
N SER A 95 -7.76 6.03 6.93
CA SER A 95 -9.15 6.48 6.71
C SER A 95 -10.03 6.18 7.93
N TRP A 96 -9.73 5.09 8.64
CA TRP A 96 -10.41 4.67 9.86
C TRP A 96 -10.02 5.49 11.09
N GLY A 97 -9.00 6.33 10.99
CA GLY A 97 -8.53 7.16 12.09
C GLY A 97 -7.50 6.46 12.99
N VAL A 98 -6.99 5.31 12.55
CA VAL A 98 -5.91 4.60 13.25
C VAL A 98 -4.63 5.44 13.18
N ALA A 99 -3.90 5.50 14.28
CA ALA A 99 -2.60 6.14 14.36
C ALA A 99 -1.59 5.32 13.56
N VAL A 100 -0.80 5.99 12.73
CA VAL A 100 0.28 5.36 11.99
C VAL A 100 1.59 6.07 12.31
N ASN A 101 2.70 5.35 12.25
CA ASN A 101 4.02 5.97 12.31
C ASN A 101 4.45 6.54 10.94
N ASP A 102 5.64 7.11 10.87
CA ASP A 102 6.21 7.72 9.66
C ASP A 102 6.43 6.72 8.50
N TYR A 103 6.24 5.43 8.76
CA TYR A 103 6.31 4.34 7.79
C TYR A 103 4.92 3.88 7.32
N GLY A 104 3.85 4.54 7.76
CA GLY A 104 2.47 4.15 7.45
C GLY A 104 2.02 2.86 8.15
N ASN A 105 2.80 2.35 9.10
CA ASN A 105 2.44 1.21 9.92
C ASN A 105 1.49 1.65 11.04
N ALA A 106 0.39 0.92 11.21
CA ALA A 106 -0.54 1.14 12.31
C ALA A 106 0.16 0.92 13.66
N ILE A 107 -0.03 1.86 14.57
CA ILE A 107 0.51 1.82 15.93
C ILE A 107 -0.39 0.95 16.79
N LEU A 108 0.22 0.08 17.58
CA LEU A 108 -0.45 -0.77 18.57
C LEU A 108 -0.18 -0.26 19.98
N ASP A 109 -1.14 -0.45 20.88
CA ASP A 109 -0.96 -0.20 22.32
C ASP A 109 -0.28 -1.39 23.03
N GLY A 110 -0.17 -1.31 24.35
CA GLY A 110 0.44 -2.35 25.19
C GLY A 110 -0.29 -3.70 25.16
N ASP A 111 -1.57 -3.71 24.77
CA ASP A 111 -2.39 -4.90 24.63
C ASP A 111 -2.36 -5.46 23.19
N GLY A 112 -1.66 -4.76 22.27
CA GLY A 112 -1.54 -5.15 20.87
C GLY A 112 -2.74 -4.72 20.01
N GLU A 113 -3.58 -3.82 20.50
CA GLU A 113 -4.75 -3.29 19.81
C GLU A 113 -4.40 -2.02 19.01
N PHE A 114 -5.11 -1.77 17.92
CA PHE A 114 -4.88 -0.58 17.10
C PHE A 114 -5.23 0.71 17.84
N VAL A 115 -4.27 1.64 17.91
CA VAL A 115 -4.48 2.94 18.53
C VAL A 115 -5.33 3.83 17.63
N LYS A 116 -6.54 4.17 18.08
CA LYS A 116 -7.44 5.11 17.41
C LYS A 116 -7.11 6.55 17.83
N VAL A 117 -6.96 7.46 16.88
CA VAL A 117 -6.85 8.89 17.18
C VAL A 117 -8.25 9.45 17.42
N PRO A 118 -8.55 10.05 18.60
CA PRO A 118 -9.87 10.59 18.90
C PRO A 118 -10.29 11.66 17.89
N GLY A 119 -11.53 11.57 17.42
CA GLY A 119 -12.12 12.56 16.51
C GLY A 119 -11.55 12.55 15.11
N GLN A 120 -10.80 11.50 14.70
CA GLN A 120 -10.20 11.35 13.36
C GLN A 120 -10.79 10.14 12.63
N GLY A 121 -10.83 10.17 11.29
CA GLY A 121 -11.34 9.05 10.50
C GLY A 121 -12.85 8.82 10.69
N MET A 122 -13.29 7.56 10.81
CA MET A 122 -14.69 7.24 11.08
C MET A 122 -15.08 7.59 12.53
N THR A 123 -16.36 7.46 12.89
CA THR A 123 -16.82 7.66 14.27
C THR A 123 -16.32 6.56 15.19
N GLU A 124 -16.14 6.90 16.46
CA GLU A 124 -15.67 6.00 17.51
C GLU A 124 -16.66 4.84 17.74
N GLU A 125 -17.96 5.09 17.58
CA GLU A 125 -18.99 4.07 17.69
C GLU A 125 -18.87 3.03 16.58
N LEU A 126 -18.68 3.46 15.33
CA LEU A 126 -18.50 2.54 14.21
C LEU A 126 -17.16 1.78 14.34
N TRP A 127 -16.12 2.45 14.84
CA TRP A 127 -14.85 1.79 15.12
C TRP A 127 -14.99 0.69 16.18
N GLN A 128 -15.72 0.96 17.25
CA GLN A 128 -15.99 -0.05 18.28
C GLN A 128 -16.79 -1.22 17.72
N GLU A 129 -17.82 -0.95 16.90
CA GLU A 129 -18.60 -2.00 16.22
C GLU A 129 -17.71 -2.90 15.35
N MET A 130 -16.78 -2.30 14.59
CA MET A 130 -15.82 -3.03 13.77
C MET A 130 -14.87 -3.90 14.59
N LYS A 131 -14.36 -3.40 15.73
CA LYS A 131 -13.52 -4.19 16.64
C LYS A 131 -14.29 -5.38 17.22
N ASP A 132 -15.53 -5.16 17.64
CA ASP A 132 -16.37 -6.22 18.22
C ASP A 132 -16.69 -7.30 17.20
N TYR A 133 -16.99 -6.90 15.96
CA TYR A 133 -17.18 -7.84 14.85
C TYR A 133 -15.89 -8.62 14.56
N ALA A 134 -14.74 -7.93 14.45
CA ALA A 134 -13.45 -8.58 14.24
C ALA A 134 -13.14 -9.61 15.34
N LYS A 135 -13.37 -9.24 16.61
CA LYS A 135 -13.21 -10.12 17.76
C LYS A 135 -14.11 -11.36 17.67
N ALA A 136 -15.38 -11.19 17.31
CA ALA A 136 -16.31 -12.30 17.12
C ALA A 136 -15.87 -13.27 16.01
N GLN A 137 -15.19 -12.76 14.98
CA GLN A 137 -14.62 -13.57 13.89
C GLN A 137 -13.22 -14.12 14.19
N GLY A 138 -12.63 -13.81 15.35
CA GLY A 138 -11.24 -14.15 15.68
C GLY A 138 -10.21 -13.45 14.78
N TRP A 139 -10.57 -12.31 14.18
CA TRP A 139 -9.70 -11.54 13.31
C TRP A 139 -8.81 -10.59 14.10
N ALA A 140 -7.51 -10.61 13.78
CA ALA A 140 -6.52 -9.72 14.35
C ALA A 140 -5.60 -9.13 13.26
N LYS A 141 -5.04 -7.95 13.52
CA LYS A 141 -3.98 -7.30 12.73
C LYS A 141 -4.31 -7.27 11.23
N GLY A 142 -3.54 -7.97 10.40
CA GLY A 142 -3.70 -8.00 8.95
C GLY A 142 -5.05 -8.53 8.45
N ASN A 143 -5.81 -9.25 9.29
CA ASN A 143 -7.16 -9.72 8.94
C ASN A 143 -8.21 -8.60 9.00
N TYR A 144 -7.91 -7.45 9.62
CA TYR A 144 -8.83 -6.31 9.64
C TYR A 144 -9.17 -5.81 8.23
N LYS A 145 -8.33 -6.06 7.22
CA LYS A 145 -8.66 -5.73 5.82
C LYS A 145 -10.00 -6.31 5.36
N LYS A 146 -10.39 -7.47 5.90
CA LYS A 146 -11.65 -8.16 5.61
C LYS A 146 -12.88 -7.39 6.11
N LEU A 147 -12.70 -6.46 7.05
CA LEU A 147 -13.80 -5.63 7.55
C LEU A 147 -14.35 -4.69 6.48
N ASN A 148 -13.56 -4.31 5.45
CA ASN A 148 -14.08 -3.47 4.37
C ASN A 148 -15.29 -4.13 3.70
N ALA A 149 -15.21 -5.42 3.36
CA ALA A 149 -16.31 -6.13 2.70
C ALA A 149 -17.62 -6.14 3.54
N VAL A 150 -17.51 -6.07 4.86
CA VAL A 150 -18.66 -6.09 5.78
C VAL A 150 -19.17 -4.68 6.09
N PHE A 151 -18.25 -3.72 6.24
CA PHE A 151 -18.53 -2.38 6.77
C PHE A 151 -18.54 -1.27 5.73
N GLU A 152 -18.22 -1.54 4.45
CA GLU A 152 -18.17 -0.53 3.39
C GLU A 152 -19.43 0.33 3.36
N ASN A 153 -20.62 -0.28 3.34
CA ASN A 153 -21.89 0.46 3.32
C ASN A 153 -22.07 1.35 4.55
N LYS A 154 -21.60 0.92 5.73
CA LYS A 154 -21.66 1.72 6.95
C LYS A 154 -20.65 2.88 6.91
N LEU A 155 -19.45 2.62 6.42
CA LEU A 155 -18.40 3.64 6.23
C LEU A 155 -18.86 4.72 5.23
N MET A 156 -19.45 4.31 4.11
CA MET A 156 -19.98 5.20 3.07
C MET A 156 -21.32 5.85 3.45
N GLY A 157 -22.04 5.27 4.42
CA GLY A 157 -23.27 5.81 4.99
C GLY A 157 -23.07 6.82 6.12
N GLN A 158 -21.83 7.05 6.57
CA GLN A 158 -21.51 8.06 7.58
C GLN A 158 -21.91 9.49 7.12
N PRO A 159 -22.20 10.41 8.06
CA PRO A 159 -22.45 11.81 7.74
C PRO A 159 -21.33 12.41 6.88
N ARG A 160 -21.68 13.40 6.06
CA ARG A 160 -20.75 13.98 5.08
C ARG A 160 -19.47 14.50 5.74
N GLU A 161 -19.59 15.19 6.88
CA GLU A 161 -18.42 15.71 7.60
C GLU A 161 -17.44 14.62 8.04
N ILE A 162 -17.96 13.43 8.38
CA ILE A 162 -17.15 12.27 8.77
C ILE A 162 -16.47 11.68 7.53
N ARG A 163 -17.19 11.48 6.42
CA ARG A 163 -16.58 10.97 5.18
C ARG A 163 -15.49 11.90 4.64
N GLU A 164 -15.71 13.22 4.70
CA GLU A 164 -14.69 14.20 4.34
C GLU A 164 -13.49 14.16 5.29
N ARG A 165 -13.72 13.94 6.59
CA ARG A 165 -12.66 13.76 7.58
C ARG A 165 -11.82 12.51 7.29
N MET A 166 -12.46 11.39 6.95
CA MET A 166 -11.78 10.17 6.52
C MET A 166 -10.90 10.42 5.29
N ALA A 167 -11.43 11.11 4.28
CA ALA A 167 -10.70 11.44 3.05
C ALA A 167 -9.53 12.42 3.28
N ARG A 168 -9.73 13.49 4.06
CA ARG A 168 -8.69 14.50 4.36
C ARG A 168 -7.46 13.86 5.00
N ARG A 169 -7.64 12.83 5.82
CA ARG A 169 -6.53 12.14 6.49
C ARG A 169 -5.63 11.36 5.53
N LEU A 170 -6.18 10.90 4.40
CA LEU A 170 -5.40 10.26 3.33
C LEU A 170 -4.47 11.27 2.63
N ILE A 171 -4.94 12.50 2.43
CA ILE A 171 -4.19 13.56 1.73
C ILE A 171 -2.97 14.00 2.56
N ILE A 172 -3.14 14.16 3.87
CA ILE A 172 -2.08 14.63 4.77
C ILE A 172 -0.88 13.66 4.79
N LEU A 173 -1.12 12.35 4.76
CA LEU A 173 -0.06 11.34 4.87
C LEU A 173 0.55 10.91 3.52
N SER A 174 -0.15 11.14 2.40
CA SER A 174 0.35 10.77 1.07
C SER A 174 1.38 11.76 0.50
N THR A 175 1.32 13.02 0.91
CA THR A 175 2.10 14.12 0.33
C THR A 175 3.62 14.06 0.65
N PRO A 176 4.08 13.68 1.88
CA PRO A 176 5.51 13.70 2.21
C PRO A 176 6.30 12.46 1.76
N CYS A 177 5.62 11.34 1.47
CA CYS A 177 6.29 10.04 1.31
C CYS A 177 6.54 9.64 -0.15
N LEU A 178 5.79 10.15 -1.13
CA LEU A 178 5.76 9.60 -2.49
C LEU A 178 5.59 10.69 -3.60
N PRO A 179 6.51 11.68 -3.71
CA PRO A 179 6.31 12.86 -4.55
C PRO A 179 6.33 12.61 -6.08
N ARG A 180 6.73 11.42 -6.56
CA ARG A 180 6.81 11.07 -7.99
C ARG A 180 5.89 9.92 -8.43
N PHE A 181 5.06 9.39 -7.53
CA PHE A 181 4.16 8.29 -7.88
C PHE A 181 2.82 8.80 -8.41
N SER A 182 2.37 8.23 -9.53
CA SER A 182 0.94 8.21 -9.84
C SER A 182 0.27 7.25 -8.84
N MET A 183 -0.19 7.79 -7.71
CA MET A 183 -0.93 7.03 -6.71
C MET A 183 -2.31 6.68 -7.25
N ARG A 184 -2.53 5.40 -7.61
CA ARG A 184 -3.87 4.85 -7.77
C ARG A 184 -4.16 3.95 -6.58
N ALA A 185 -5.20 4.28 -5.82
CA ALA A 185 -5.79 3.31 -4.91
C ALA A 185 -6.32 2.16 -5.79
N GLU A 186 -5.82 0.95 -5.59
CA GLU A 186 -6.39 -0.21 -6.28
C GLU A 186 -7.79 -0.46 -5.74
N GLN A 187 -8.80 -0.06 -6.53
CA GLN A 187 -10.20 -0.36 -6.23
C GLN A 187 -10.45 -1.87 -6.10
N HIS A 188 -9.63 -2.72 -6.71
CA HIS A 188 -9.71 -4.18 -6.58
C HIS A 188 -9.27 -4.73 -5.20
N ALA A 189 -8.64 -3.94 -4.34
CA ALA A 189 -8.42 -4.30 -2.93
C ALA A 189 -9.48 -3.70 -1.99
N MET A 190 -10.42 -2.92 -2.55
CA MET A 190 -11.58 -2.34 -1.86
C MET A 190 -12.91 -2.94 -2.34
N LEU A 191 -12.86 -3.98 -3.19
CA LEU A 191 -13.99 -4.83 -3.59
C LEU A 191 -13.72 -6.27 -3.14
#